data_AF-A0A3S8SEF1-F1
#
_entry.id   AF-A0A3S8SEF1-F1
#
_cell.length_a   1.000
_cell.length_b   1.000
_cell.length_c   1.000
_cell.angle_alpha   90.00
_cell.angle_beta   90.00
_cell.angle_gamma   90.00
#
_symmetry.space_group_name_H-M   'P 1'
#
loop_
_entity.id
_entity.type
_entity.pdbx_description
1 polymer ?
#
loop_
_entity_poly.entity_id
_entity_poly.type
_entity_poly.pdbx_seq_one_letter_code
_entity_poly.pdbx_strand_id
1 'polypeptide(L)'
;MDNNWCPPEQLRLQEIIRKEHKNKKIAYVNNVGTANMMAESGIGIILCPNFICGPKNQYVVPIRIKYEVNLNYGVAFLNGNKKSIVSSFAELLKRKLKGM
;
A
#
# COMPACT_ATOMS: atom_id res chain seq x y z
N MET A 1 -3.80 -17.14 3.68
CA MET A 1 -3.54 -15.70 3.50
C MET A 1 -4.19 -15.30 2.19
N ASP A 2 -4.86 -14.15 2.15
CA ASP A 2 -5.61 -13.69 0.97
C ASP A 2 -5.00 -12.38 0.43
N ASN A 3 -5.30 -12.04 -0.83
CA ASN A 3 -4.71 -10.90 -1.52
C ASN A 3 -5.48 -9.59 -1.31
N ASN A 4 -6.54 -9.56 -0.50
CA ASN A 4 -7.32 -8.35 -0.23
C ASN A 4 -6.65 -7.40 0.76
N TRP A 5 -5.49 -7.79 1.30
CA TRP A 5 -4.73 -7.00 2.28
C TRP A 5 -3.70 -6.05 1.67
N CYS A 6 -3.62 -5.99 0.35
CA CYS A 6 -2.78 -5.00 -0.35
C CYS A 6 -3.62 -4.11 -1.25
N PRO A 7 -3.15 -2.88 -1.55
CA PRO A 7 -3.80 -2.02 -2.53
C PRO A 7 -3.99 -2.74 -3.87
N PRO A 8 -5.13 -2.58 -4.56
CA PRO A 8 -5.39 -3.25 -5.84
C PRO A 8 -4.28 -3.06 -6.88
N GLU A 9 -3.64 -1.89 -6.90
CA GLU A 9 -2.53 -1.62 -7.82
C GLU A 9 -1.26 -2.42 -7.46
N GLN A 10 -0.99 -2.61 -6.16
CA GLN A 10 0.12 -3.45 -5.73
C GLN A 10 -0.10 -4.90 -6.19
N LEU A 11 -1.31 -5.43 -6.02
CA LEU A 11 -1.68 -6.76 -6.51
C LEU A 11 -1.52 -6.87 -8.02
N ARG A 12 -1.98 -5.85 -8.77
CA ARG A 12 -1.83 -5.80 -10.23
C ARG A 12 -0.38 -5.92 -10.65
N LEU A 13 0.52 -5.16 -10.02
CA LEU A 13 1.95 -5.20 -10.31
C LEU A 13 2.57 -6.57 -9.94
N GLN A 14 2.21 -7.13 -8.78
CA GLN A 14 2.64 -8.48 -8.39
C GLN A 14 2.24 -9.53 -9.43
N GLU A 15 1.02 -9.43 -9.97
CA GLU A 15 0.51 -10.35 -10.98
C GLU A 15 1.19 -10.20 -12.35
N ILE A 16 1.54 -8.97 -12.76
CA ILE A 16 2.34 -8.73 -13.96
C ILE A 16 3.70 -9.43 -13.82
N ILE A 17 4.41 -9.18 -12.72
CA ILE A 17 5.71 -9.80 -12.44
C ILE A 17 5.61 -11.33 -12.41
N ARG A 18 4.55 -11.88 -11.80
CA ARG A 18 4.31 -13.33 -11.75
C ARG A 18 4.16 -13.94 -13.15
N LYS A 19 3.39 -13.28 -14.01
CA LYS A 19 3.10 -13.77 -15.37
C LYS A 19 4.34 -13.74 -16.26
N GLU A 20 5.15 -12.69 -16.14
CA GLU A 20 6.41 -12.52 -16.88
C GLU A 20 7.51 -13.44 -16.36
N HIS A 21 7.48 -13.79 -15.07
CA HIS A 21 8.49 -14.62 -14.41
C HIS A 21 7.89 -15.82 -13.68
N LYS A 22 7.42 -16.81 -14.45
CA LYS A 22 6.72 -18.01 -13.94
C LYS A 22 7.49 -18.84 -12.90
N ASN A 23 8.81 -18.70 -12.83
CA ASN A 23 9.67 -19.38 -11.85
C ASN A 23 9.75 -18.65 -10.50
N LYS A 24 9.21 -17.44 -10.38
CA LYS A 24 9.22 -16.67 -9.14
C LYS A 24 8.02 -17.08 -8.29
N LYS A 25 8.29 -17.38 -7.02
CA LYS A 25 7.25 -17.67 -6.03
C LYS A 25 6.75 -16.36 -5.43
N ILE A 26 5.43 -16.19 -5.40
CA ILE A 26 4.78 -15.08 -4.69
C ILE A 26 4.15 -15.63 -3.42
N ALA A 27 4.41 -14.96 -2.30
CA ALA A 27 3.73 -15.20 -1.05
C ALA A 27 2.85 -13.98 -0.72
N TYR A 28 1.62 -14.24 -0.28
CA TYR A 28 0.71 -13.22 0.21
C TYR A 28 0.75 -13.21 1.73
N VAL A 29 0.80 -12.03 2.34
CA VAL A 29 0.71 -11.84 3.79
C VAL A 29 -0.36 -10.81 4.11
N ASN A 30 -1.00 -10.99 5.26
CA ASN A 30 -2.19 -10.21 5.62
C ASN A 30 -1.87 -8.89 6.33
N ASN A 31 -0.61 -8.46 6.43
CA ASN A 31 -0.28 -7.12 6.93
C ASN A 31 1.13 -6.70 6.51
N VAL A 32 1.36 -5.39 6.45
CA VAL A 32 2.65 -4.78 6.07
C VAL A 32 3.76 -5.12 7.07
N GLY A 33 3.45 -5.22 8.37
CA GLY A 33 4.45 -5.55 9.40
C GLY A 33 5.07 -6.94 9.19
N THR A 34 4.26 -7.95 8.87
CA THR A 34 4.73 -9.29 8.52
C THR A 34 5.56 -9.27 7.24
N ALA A 35 5.13 -8.51 6.21
CA ALA A 35 5.90 -8.37 4.98
C ALA A 35 7.30 -7.76 5.25
N ASN A 36 7.35 -6.71 6.07
CA ASN A 36 8.59 -6.05 6.45
C ASN A 36 9.50 -7.00 7.25
N MET A 37 8.98 -7.70 8.27
CA MET A 37 9.76 -8.67 9.04
C MET A 37 10.37 -9.76 8.17
N MET A 38 9.63 -10.27 7.18
CA MET A 38 10.15 -11.28 6.25
C MET A 38 11.31 -10.74 5.40
N ALA A 39 11.23 -9.48 4.98
CA ALA A 39 12.27 -8.81 4.22
C ALA A 39 13.51 -8.53 5.08
N GLU A 40 13.31 -7.98 6.27
CA GLU A 40 14.37 -7.69 7.24
C GLU A 40 15.08 -8.97 7.73
N SER A 41 14.36 -10.09 7.78
CA SER A 41 14.92 -11.41 8.13
C SER A 41 15.58 -12.15 6.96
N GLY A 42 15.58 -11.58 5.75
CA GLY A 42 16.20 -12.19 4.57
C GLY A 42 15.44 -13.40 4.00
N ILE A 43 14.19 -13.64 4.42
CA ILE A 43 13.37 -14.77 3.96
C ILE A 43 12.67 -14.44 2.63
N GLY A 44 12.63 -13.16 2.23
CA GLY A 44 12.07 -12.74 0.96
C GLY A 44 12.29 -11.25 0.66
N ILE A 45 11.56 -10.76 -0.34
CA ILE A 45 11.48 -9.34 -0.69
C ILE A 45 10.03 -8.87 -0.63
N ILE A 46 9.86 -7.57 -0.44
CA ILE A 46 8.57 -6.89 -0.37
C ILE A 46 8.42 -5.98 -1.60
N LEU A 47 7.28 -6.10 -2.28
CA LEU A 47 6.82 -5.12 -3.26
C LEU A 47 5.76 -4.24 -2.60
N CYS A 48 6.07 -2.96 -2.41
CA CYS A 48 5.19 -1.99 -1.75
C CYS A 48 5.22 -0.63 -2.47
N PRO A 49 4.20 0.24 -2.26
CA PRO A 49 4.30 1.64 -2.60
C PRO A 49 5.49 2.30 -1.90
N ASN A 50 6.12 3.27 -2.56
CA ASN A 50 7.32 3.98 -2.05
C ASN A 50 7.11 4.61 -0.66
N PHE A 51 5.90 5.12 -0.37
CA PHE A 51 5.56 5.70 0.92
C PHE A 51 5.40 4.66 2.05
N ILE A 52 5.37 3.36 1.73
CA ILE A 52 5.37 2.25 2.69
C ILE A 52 6.79 1.71 2.91
N CYS A 53 7.60 1.63 1.85
CA CYS A 53 8.90 0.95 1.91
C CYS A 53 9.97 1.70 2.77
N GLY A 54 9.69 2.92 3.22
CA GLY A 54 10.55 3.69 4.12
C GLY A 54 11.93 4.04 3.52
N PRO A 55 12.81 4.71 4.28
CA PRO A 55 14.20 4.92 3.90
C PRO A 55 15.04 3.65 4.11
N LYS A 56 16.24 3.62 3.51
CA LYS A 56 17.25 2.58 3.78
C LYS A 56 17.55 2.49 5.28
N ASN A 57 17.67 1.26 5.79
CA ASN A 57 18.12 1.00 7.16
C ASN A 57 19.20 -0.11 7.16
N GLN A 58 19.54 -0.63 8.35
CA GLN A 58 20.56 -1.67 8.51
C GLN A 58 20.15 -3.07 7.99
N TYR A 59 18.85 -3.29 7.76
CA TYR A 59 18.27 -4.57 7.36
C TYR A 59 17.82 -4.58 5.89
N VAL A 60 17.25 -3.47 5.40
CA VAL A 60 16.65 -3.39 4.07
C VAL A 60 17.11 -2.16 3.27
N VAL A 61 17.22 -2.35 1.95
CA VAL A 61 17.56 -1.31 0.99
C VAL A 61 16.41 -1.15 0.00
N PRO A 62 15.59 -0.08 0.09
CA PRO A 62 14.50 0.15 -0.84
C PRO A 62 15.06 0.51 -2.22
N ILE A 63 14.49 -0.09 -3.27
CA ILE A 63 14.77 0.26 -4.67
C ILE A 63 13.52 0.83 -5.32
N ARG A 64 13.69 1.82 -6.20
CA ARG A 64 12.58 2.39 -6.96
C ARG A 64 12.39 1.60 -8.26
N ILE A 65 11.20 1.08 -8.45
CA ILE A 65 10.79 0.45 -9.71
C ILE A 65 10.17 1.53 -10.60
N LYS A 66 10.46 1.50 -11.91
CA LYS A 66 9.86 2.40 -12.90
C LYS A 66 8.42 1.96 -13.21
N TYR A 67 7.55 2.14 -12.23
CA TYR A 67 6.11 1.87 -12.30
C TYR A 67 5.38 3.09 -11.77
N GLU A 68 4.64 3.78 -12.64
CA GLU A 68 3.92 5.00 -12.30
C GLU A 68 2.44 4.69 -12.07
N VAL A 69 1.92 5.11 -10.91
CA VAL A 69 0.51 5.02 -10.56
C VAL A 69 0.05 6.36 -10.01
N ASN A 70 -1.14 6.80 -10.45
CA ASN A 70 -1.85 7.89 -9.81
C ASN A 70 -2.52 7.39 -8.52
N LEU A 71 -2.01 7.84 -7.38
CA LEU A 71 -2.55 7.50 -6.07
C LEU A 71 -3.72 8.42 -5.74
N ASN A 72 -4.90 7.83 -5.51
CA ASN A 72 -6.07 8.53 -5.02
C ASN A 72 -6.29 8.20 -3.54
N TYR A 73 -6.32 9.22 -2.68
CA TYR A 73 -6.62 9.07 -1.26
C TYR A 73 -8.09 9.39 -0.98
N GLY A 74 -8.70 8.60 -0.10
CA GLY A 74 -10.07 8.79 0.36
C GLY A 74 -10.15 8.80 1.87
N VAL A 75 -11.23 9.37 2.40
CA VAL A 75 -11.60 9.27 3.82
C VAL A 75 -12.86 8.43 3.94
N ALA A 76 -12.91 7.58 4.95
CA ALA A 76 -14.09 6.79 5.28
C ALA A 76 -14.50 7.06 6.74
N PHE A 77 -15.81 7.05 6.98
CA PHE A 77 -16.40 7.17 8.31
C PHE A 77 -17.67 6.34 8.38
N LEU A 78 -18.16 6.11 9.60
CA LEU A 78 -19.32 5.25 9.84
C LEU A 78 -20.56 5.73 9.07
N ASN A 79 -21.23 4.80 8.39
CA ASN A 79 -22.51 5.10 7.74
C ASN A 79 -23.55 5.54 8.79
N GLY A 80 -24.27 6.63 8.51
CA GLY A 80 -25.20 7.22 9.47
C GLY A 80 -24.55 7.90 10.68
N ASN A 81 -23.25 8.24 10.60
CA ASN A 81 -22.58 9.02 11.64
C ASN A 81 -23.38 10.30 11.98
N LYS A 82 -23.74 10.46 13.26
CA LYS A 82 -24.46 11.63 13.78
C LYS A 82 -23.55 12.71 14.39
N LYS A 83 -22.25 12.44 14.52
CA LYS A 83 -21.31 13.38 15.12
C LYS A 83 -20.96 14.49 14.13
N SER A 84 -21.35 15.73 14.45
CA SER A 84 -21.10 16.91 13.63
C SER A 84 -19.62 17.09 13.30
N ILE A 85 -18.72 16.83 14.26
CA ILE A 85 -17.27 16.96 14.09
C ILE A 85 -16.73 16.10 12.94
N VAL A 86 -17.23 14.87 12.77
CA VAL A 86 -16.79 13.95 11.71
C VAL A 86 -17.26 14.46 10.35
N SER A 87 -18.52 14.92 10.25
CA SER A 87 -19.08 15.48 9.02
C SER A 87 -18.38 16.78 8.63
N SER A 88 -18.15 17.69 9.60
CA SER A 88 -17.41 18.94 9.38
C SER A 88 -16.00 18.69 8.89
N PHE A 89 -15.31 17.69 9.45
CA PHE A 89 -13.96 17.33 9.02
C PHE A 89 -13.94 16.70 7.62
N ALA A 90 -14.89 15.82 7.30
CA ALA A 90 -15.01 15.25 5.96
C ALA A 90 -15.26 16.33 4.89
N GLU A 91 -16.11 17.33 5.19
CA GLU A 91 -16.34 18.47 4.29
C GLU A 91 -15.11 19.38 4.16
N LEU A 92 -14.36 19.59 5.24
CA LEU A 92 -13.08 20.30 5.19
C LEU A 92 -12.11 19.62 4.22
N LEU A 93 -11.95 18.30 4.33
CA LEU A 93 -11.07 17.52 3.46
C LEU A 93 -11.48 17.62 1.99
N LYS A 94 -12.79 17.55 1.68
CA LYS A 94 -13.29 17.74 0.31
C LYS A 94 -12.97 19.12 -0.27
N ARG A 95 -13.01 20.18 0.55
CA ARG A 95 -12.80 21.56 0.10
C ARG A 95 -11.32 21.90 -0.11
N LYS A 96 -10.45 21.55 0.85
CA LYS A 96 -9.02 21.85 0.74
C LYS A 96 -8.35 21.15 -0.45
N LEU A 97 -8.86 19.99 -0.86
CA LEU A 97 -8.35 19.25 -2.02
C LEU A 97 -8.79 19.83 -3.38
N LYS A 98 -9.74 20.78 -3.43
CA LYS A 98 -10.16 21.44 -4.69
C LYS A 98 -9.34 22.68 -5.05
N GLY A 99 -8.38 23.08 -4.22
CA GLY A 99 -7.58 24.30 -4.39
C GLY A 99 -6.07 24.11 -4.27
N MET A 100 -5.60 22.87 -4.35
CA MET A 100 -4.20 22.50 -4.61
C MET A 100 -4.11 21.91 -6.00
#